data_AF-H9GT61-F1
#
_entry.id   AF-H9GT61-F1
#
_cell.length_a   1.000
_cell.length_b   1.000
_cell.length_c   1.000
_cell.angle_alpha   90.00
_cell.angle_beta   90.00
_cell.angle_gamma   90.00
#
_symmetry.space_group_name_H-M   'P 1'
#
loop_
_entity.id
_entity.type
_entity.pdbx_description
1 polymer ?
#
loop_
_entity_poly.entity_id
_entity_poly.type
_entity_poly.pdbx_seq_one_letter_code
_entity_poly.pdbx_strand_id
1 'polypeptide(L)'
;PLNFPHCAITITRIVTKFVTLDGTTVFPVLISVLHDGKEFPNPTEFDPGHFLNEDGTFRKSDYFMPFSAGKRLCVGEGMARMELFLFFTSILQNFKLKPITDPKDIDVTPLEKPGGRFSPHYEFCVIPR
;
A
#
# COMPACT_ATOMS: atom_id res chain seq x y z
N PRO A 1 5.85 3.57 -3.62
CA PRO A 1 6.44 4.27 -2.46
C PRO A 1 7.80 3.69 -2.02
N LEU A 2 8.74 4.58 -1.66
CA LEU A 2 9.87 4.23 -0.81
C LEU A 2 9.38 4.09 0.63
N ASN A 3 10.06 3.26 1.43
CA ASN A 3 9.85 3.25 2.87
C ASN A 3 10.55 4.43 3.54
N PHE A 4 10.32 4.61 4.84
CA PHE A 4 11.15 5.48 5.66
C PHE A 4 12.62 5.03 5.63
N PRO A 5 13.58 5.98 5.68
CA PRO A 5 14.99 5.64 5.70
C PRO A 5 15.33 4.83 6.97
N HIS A 6 16.10 3.77 6.77
CA HIS A 6 16.77 3.04 7.84
C HIS A 6 18.26 3.43 7.86
N CYS A 7 18.94 3.14 8.97
CA CYS A 7 20.37 3.31 9.10
C CYS A 7 20.99 2.01 9.61
N ALA A 8 22.08 1.58 8.98
CA ALA A 8 22.86 0.45 9.46
C ALA A 8 23.65 0.84 10.71
N ILE A 9 23.39 0.12 11.81
CA ILE A 9 23.93 0.40 13.15
C ILE A 9 25.34 -0.15 13.38
N THR A 10 25.80 -1.05 12.50
CA THR A 10 27.09 -1.75 12.59
C THR A 10 27.39 -2.33 11.21
N ILE A 11 28.66 -2.65 10.97
CA ILE A 11 29.10 -3.40 9.79
C ILE A 11 28.25 -4.66 9.62
N THR A 12 27.47 -4.71 8.54
CA THR A 12 26.51 -5.78 8.28
C THR A 12 26.68 -6.29 6.86
N ARG A 13 26.74 -7.61 6.68
CA ARG A 13 26.79 -8.22 5.36
C ARG A 13 25.37 -8.41 4.82
N ILE A 14 25.10 -7.91 3.61
CA ILE A 14 23.79 -8.08 2.94
C ILE A 14 23.94 -9.03 1.75
N VAL A 15 23.22 -10.16 1.82
CA VAL A 15 22.99 -11.19 0.78
C VAL A 15 24.27 -11.81 0.17
N THR A 16 25.05 -11.08 -0.62
CA THR A 16 26.26 -11.60 -1.32
C THR A 16 27.44 -10.63 -1.41
N LYS A 17 27.34 -9.40 -0.90
CA LYS A 17 28.47 -8.45 -0.87
C LYS A 17 28.74 -7.97 0.55
N PHE A 18 30.02 -7.99 0.94
CA PHE A 18 30.48 -7.29 2.14
C PHE A 18 30.39 -5.81 1.83
N VAL A 19 29.49 -5.10 2.51
CA VAL A 19 29.47 -3.64 2.48
C VAL A 19 29.66 -3.18 3.91
N THR A 20 30.72 -2.42 4.15
CA THR A 20 30.97 -1.76 5.42
C THR A 20 29.95 -0.61 5.52
N LEU A 21 28.87 -0.83 6.26
CA LEU A 21 27.67 0.02 6.25
C LEU A 21 27.47 0.84 7.52
N ASP A 22 28.44 0.93 8.43
CA ASP A 22 28.21 1.71 9.66
C ASP A 22 27.82 3.16 9.32
N GLY A 23 26.68 3.62 9.85
CA GLY A 23 26.10 4.93 9.55
C GLY A 23 25.49 5.08 8.15
N THR A 24 25.43 4.03 7.33
CA THR A 24 24.89 4.12 5.96
C THR A 24 23.36 4.10 5.95
N THR A 25 22.76 5.07 5.26
CA THR A 25 21.31 5.13 5.03
C THR A 25 20.88 4.07 4.02
N VAL A 26 19.84 3.31 4.37
CA VAL A 26 19.24 2.26 3.54
C VAL A 26 17.78 2.62 3.29
N PHE A 27 17.35 2.60 2.04
CA PHE A 27 15.96 2.83 1.65
C PHE A 27 15.32 1.52 1.17
N PRO A 28 14.49 0.86 2.00
CA PRO A 28 13.67 -0.24 1.53
C PRO A 28 12.66 0.26 0.48
N VAL A 29 12.62 -0.40 -0.68
CA VAL A 29 11.78 0.01 -1.80
C VAL A 29 10.45 -0.75 -1.74
N LEU A 30 9.47 -0.28 -0.95
CA LEU A 30 8.19 -0.99 -0.77
C LEU A 30 7.43 -1.22 -2.08
N ILE A 31 7.57 -0.33 -3.05
CA ILE A 31 6.89 -0.51 -4.34
C ILE A 31 7.31 -1.79 -5.06
N SER A 32 8.57 -2.23 -4.91
CA SER A 32 9.05 -3.40 -5.66
C SER A 32 8.35 -4.69 -5.22
N VAL A 33 7.99 -4.78 -3.94
CA VAL A 33 7.28 -5.95 -3.40
C VAL A 33 5.76 -5.82 -3.58
N LEU A 34 5.22 -4.61 -3.39
CA LEU A 34 3.77 -4.36 -3.57
C LEU A 34 3.33 -4.40 -5.03
N HIS A 35 4.25 -4.32 -5.99
CA HIS A 35 3.99 -4.43 -7.43
C HIS A 35 4.77 -5.60 -8.05
N ASP A 36 5.09 -6.63 -7.26
CA ASP A 36 5.75 -7.81 -7.80
C ASP A 36 4.82 -8.52 -8.79
N GLY A 37 5.19 -8.51 -10.07
CA GLY A 37 4.35 -9.05 -11.15
C GLY A 37 4.22 -10.58 -11.16
N LYS A 38 5.00 -11.31 -10.36
CA LYS A 38 4.83 -12.76 -10.19
C LYS A 38 3.75 -13.06 -9.17
N GLU A 39 3.66 -12.25 -8.11
CA GLU A 39 2.63 -12.39 -7.08
C GLU A 39 1.30 -11.73 -7.47
N PHE A 40 1.38 -10.56 -8.11
CA PHE A 40 0.24 -9.73 -8.51
C PHE A 40 0.25 -9.53 -10.03
N PRO A 41 -0.47 -10.34 -10.82
CA PRO A 41 -0.60 -10.15 -12.27
C PRO A 41 -1.20 -8.77 -12.58
N ASN A 42 -0.67 -8.06 -13.57
CA ASN A 42 -1.04 -6.65 -13.87
C ASN A 42 -0.95 -5.75 -12.61
N PRO A 43 0.23 -5.64 -11.98
CA PRO A 43 0.38 -5.04 -10.64
C PRO A 43 0.09 -3.53 -10.57
N THR A 44 -0.07 -2.87 -11.72
CA THR A 44 -0.45 -1.45 -11.82
C THR A 44 -1.96 -1.25 -11.90
N GLU A 45 -2.73 -2.30 -12.12
CA GLU A 45 -4.19 -2.27 -12.18
C GLU A 45 -4.77 -2.57 -10.79
N PHE A 46 -5.89 -1.90 -10.45
CA PHE A 46 -6.63 -2.23 -9.24
C PHE A 46 -7.48 -3.48 -9.50
N ASP A 47 -7.07 -4.60 -8.91
CA ASP A 47 -7.80 -5.87 -9.01
C ASP A 47 -7.96 -6.52 -7.62
N PRO A 48 -9.17 -6.58 -7.05
CA PRO A 48 -9.43 -7.31 -5.82
C PRO A 48 -9.05 -8.80 -5.89
N GLY A 49 -9.04 -9.39 -7.09
CA GLY A 49 -8.64 -10.77 -7.34
C GLY A 49 -7.21 -11.10 -6.87
N HIS A 50 -6.33 -10.11 -6.76
CA HIS A 50 -4.99 -10.24 -6.18
C HIS A 50 -5.00 -10.83 -4.75
N PHE A 51 -6.11 -10.68 -4.03
CA PHE A 51 -6.29 -11.12 -2.65
C PHE A 51 -7.36 -12.20 -2.49
N LEU A 52 -7.72 -12.88 -3.57
CA LEU A 52 -8.72 -13.95 -3.57
C LEU A 52 -8.10 -15.25 -4.08
N ASN A 53 -8.56 -16.37 -3.52
CA ASN A 53 -8.36 -17.70 -4.09
C ASN A 53 -9.39 -17.95 -5.20
N GLU A 54 -9.19 -19.03 -5.97
CA GLU A 54 -10.12 -19.42 -7.06
C GLU A 54 -11.55 -19.67 -6.58
N ASP A 55 -11.73 -20.08 -5.32
CA ASP A 55 -13.03 -20.28 -4.68
C ASP A 55 -13.66 -18.99 -4.13
N GLY A 56 -13.00 -17.83 -4.30
CA GLY A 56 -13.45 -16.53 -3.83
C GLY A 56 -13.16 -16.25 -2.35
N THR A 57 -12.44 -17.14 -1.64
CA THR A 57 -12.02 -16.88 -0.26
C THR A 57 -10.82 -15.94 -0.21
N PHE A 58 -10.65 -15.24 0.93
CA PHE A 58 -9.52 -14.34 1.11
C PHE A 58 -8.17 -15.08 1.09
N ARG A 59 -7.24 -14.58 0.29
CA ARG A 59 -5.86 -15.02 0.21
C ARG A 59 -4.94 -13.98 0.80
N LYS A 60 -4.23 -14.35 1.87
CA LYS A 60 -3.14 -13.55 2.41
C LYS A 60 -1.90 -13.70 1.51
N SER A 61 -1.25 -12.58 1.18
CA SER A 61 0.04 -12.56 0.49
C SER A 61 1.13 -12.01 1.41
N ASP A 62 2.29 -12.66 1.45
CA ASP A 62 3.47 -12.17 2.17
C ASP A 62 4.11 -10.95 1.49
N TYR A 63 3.75 -10.67 0.23
CA TYR A 63 4.18 -9.46 -0.49
C TYR A 63 3.35 -8.23 -0.10
N PHE A 64 2.21 -8.44 0.57
CA PHE A 64 1.40 -7.36 1.09
C PHE A 64 2.00 -6.79 2.39
N MET A 65 3.01 -5.94 2.24
CA MET A 65 3.69 -5.27 3.35
C MET A 65 3.64 -3.73 3.26
N PRO A 66 2.45 -3.11 3.14
CA PRO A 66 2.33 -1.65 3.06
C PRO A 66 2.79 -0.95 4.34
N PHE A 67 2.84 -1.67 5.46
CA PHE A 67 3.28 -1.19 6.78
C PHE A 67 4.75 -1.55 7.09
N SER A 68 5.53 -1.89 6.06
CA SER A 68 6.87 -2.47 6.19
C SER A 68 6.87 -3.82 6.90
N ALA A 69 8.04 -4.28 7.34
CA ALA A 69 8.25 -5.54 8.05
C ALA A 69 9.49 -5.46 8.96
N GLY A 70 9.62 -6.42 9.88
CA GLY A 70 10.77 -6.54 10.78
C GLY A 70 10.76 -5.53 11.95
N LYS A 71 11.94 -5.23 12.50
CA LYS A 71 12.08 -4.48 13.78
C LYS A 71 11.49 -3.07 13.79
N ARG A 72 11.20 -2.50 12.63
CA ARG A 72 10.64 -1.14 12.48
C ARG A 72 9.34 -1.16 11.67
N LEU A 73 8.60 -2.27 11.69
CA LEU A 73 7.24 -2.33 11.16
C LEU A 73 6.38 -1.23 11.80
N CYS A 74 5.37 -0.74 11.08
CA CYS A 74 4.53 0.35 11.56
C CYS A 74 3.84 -0.04 12.88
N VAL A 75 4.16 0.68 13.96
CA VAL A 75 3.55 0.44 15.28
C VAL A 75 2.02 0.55 15.27
N GLY A 76 1.46 1.32 14.32
CA GLY A 76 0.03 1.51 14.14
C GLY A 76 -0.64 0.52 13.18
N GLU A 77 0.04 -0.51 12.66
CA GLU A 77 -0.51 -1.43 11.65
C GLU A 77 -1.87 -2.02 12.09
N GLY A 78 -1.94 -2.56 13.31
CA GLY A 78 -3.17 -3.18 13.81
C GLY A 78 -4.35 -2.20 13.86
N MET A 79 -4.08 -0.97 14.31
CA MET A 79 -5.08 0.10 14.39
C MET A 79 -5.53 0.51 12.98
N ALA A 80 -4.58 0.81 12.08
CA ALA A 80 -4.88 1.24 10.72
C ALA A 80 -5.69 0.20 9.94
N ARG A 81 -5.36 -1.10 10.07
CA ARG A 81 -6.12 -2.18 9.41
C ARG A 81 -7.56 -2.27 9.92
N MET A 82 -7.76 -2.12 11.24
CA MET A 82 -9.09 -2.12 11.84
C MET A 82 -9.89 -0.88 11.42
N GLU A 83 -9.28 0.31 11.48
CA GLU A 83 -9.92 1.56 11.05
C GLU A 83 -10.33 1.51 9.59
N LEU A 84 -9.44 1.07 8.69
CA LEU A 84 -9.75 0.93 7.26
C LEU A 84 -10.95 0.01 7.05
N PHE A 85 -10.96 -1.16 7.69
CA PHE A 85 -12.07 -2.10 7.55
C PHE A 85 -13.38 -1.52 8.09
N LEU A 86 -13.38 -1.00 9.32
CA LEU A 86 -14.58 -0.50 9.97
C LEU A 86 -15.14 0.75 9.29
N PHE A 87 -14.31 1.74 8.97
CA PHE A 87 -14.79 2.96 8.31
C PHE A 87 -15.28 2.68 6.90
N PHE A 88 -14.52 1.91 6.11
CA PHE A 88 -14.91 1.59 4.74
C PHE A 88 -16.23 0.82 4.69
N THR A 89 -16.37 -0.23 5.50
CA THR A 89 -17.61 -1.02 5.57
C THR A 89 -18.78 -0.19 6.12
N SER A 90 -18.58 0.63 7.14
CA SER A 90 -19.62 1.50 7.70
C SER A 90 -20.12 2.53 6.67
N ILE A 91 -19.21 3.15 5.90
CA ILE A 91 -19.58 4.09 4.83
C ILE A 91 -20.42 3.37 3.77
N LEU A 92 -19.97 2.21 3.27
CA LEU A 92 -20.68 1.48 2.22
C LEU A 92 -21.98 0.82 2.70
N GLN A 93 -22.11 0.54 4.00
CA GLN A 93 -23.33 0.02 4.59
C GLN A 93 -24.43 1.09 4.62
N ASN A 94 -24.07 2.34 4.93
CA ASN A 94 -25.02 3.44 5.17
C ASN A 94 -25.20 4.37 3.96
N PHE A 95 -24.26 4.41 3.01
CA PHE A 95 -24.27 5.36 1.91
C PHE A 95 -23.94 4.71 0.56
N LYS A 96 -24.41 5.32 -0.52
CA LYS A 96 -23.96 5.11 -1.89
C LYS A 96 -23.06 6.28 -2.28
N LEU A 97 -21.86 5.96 -2.77
CA LEU A 97 -20.91 6.95 -3.27
C LEU A 97 -21.25 7.25 -4.73
N LYS A 98 -21.55 8.51 -5.05
CA LYS A 98 -21.88 8.96 -6.41
C LYS A 98 -20.82 9.95 -6.90
N PRO A 99 -20.03 9.61 -7.93
CA PRO A 99 -19.08 10.56 -8.51
C PRO A 99 -19.82 11.71 -9.21
N ILE A 100 -19.17 12.87 -9.26
CA ILE A 100 -19.67 14.05 -10.02
C ILE A 100 -19.34 13.94 -11.52
N THR A 101 -18.29 13.19 -11.86
CA THR A 101 -17.87 12.88 -13.24
C THR A 101 -18.26 11.44 -13.61
N ASP A 102 -18.20 11.11 -14.89
CA ASP A 102 -18.36 9.71 -15.32
C ASP A 102 -17.24 8.86 -14.70
N PRO A 103 -17.54 7.67 -14.13
CA PRO A 103 -16.53 6.78 -13.57
C PRO A 103 -15.35 6.47 -14.49
N LYS A 104 -15.56 6.48 -15.82
CA LYS A 104 -14.50 6.21 -16.81
C LYS A 104 -13.50 7.35 -16.94
N ASP A 105 -13.90 8.56 -16.58
CA ASP A 105 -13.10 9.77 -16.69
C ASP A 105 -12.36 10.10 -15.38
N ILE A 106 -12.47 9.23 -14.36
CA ILE A 106 -11.77 9.41 -13.08
C ILE A 106 -10.28 9.06 -13.28
N ASP A 107 -9.44 10.08 -13.25
CA ASP A 107 -7.98 9.90 -13.20
C ASP A 107 -7.52 9.57 -11.77
N VAL A 108 -6.96 8.37 -11.61
CA VAL A 108 -6.41 7.87 -10.35
C VAL A 108 -4.89 8.05 -10.24
N THR A 109 -4.28 8.71 -11.23
CA THR A 109 -2.84 8.98 -11.25
C THR A 109 -2.44 9.80 -10.02
N PRO A 110 -1.50 9.31 -9.19
CA PRO A 110 -1.13 10.01 -7.97
C PRO A 110 -0.33 11.29 -8.29
N LEU A 111 -0.58 12.34 -7.52
CA LEU A 111 0.25 13.54 -7.50
C LEU A 111 1.58 13.22 -6.80
N GLU A 112 2.68 13.35 -7.52
CA GLU A 112 4.02 13.18 -6.97
C GLU A 112 4.46 14.47 -6.27
N LYS A 113 4.70 14.39 -4.95
CA LYS A 113 5.20 15.51 -4.13
C LYS A 113 6.27 15.03 -3.16
N PRO A 114 7.16 15.91 -2.67
CA PRO A 114 8.06 15.56 -1.57
C PRO A 114 7.27 14.95 -0.40
N GLY A 115 7.66 13.76 0.03
CA GLY A 115 6.98 13.03 1.11
C GLY A 115 6.04 11.90 0.66
N GLY A 116 5.71 11.76 -0.64
CA GLY A 116 4.98 10.57 -1.11
C GLY A 116 4.15 10.76 -2.37
N ARG A 117 3.23 9.80 -2.57
CA ARG A 117 2.22 9.81 -3.62
C ARG A 117 0.90 10.20 -2.99
N PHE A 118 0.28 11.27 -3.48
CA PHE A 118 -0.96 11.81 -2.93
C PHE A 118 -2.10 11.61 -3.92
N SER A 119 -3.31 11.44 -3.42
CA SER A 119 -4.51 11.40 -4.26
C SER A 119 -4.72 12.78 -4.91
N PRO A 120 -5.17 12.84 -6.18
CA PRO A 120 -5.66 14.10 -6.76
C PRO A 120 -6.86 14.63 -5.96
N HIS A 121 -7.17 15.91 -6.09
CA HIS A 121 -8.37 16.47 -5.47
C HIS A 121 -9.61 15.92 -6.18
N TYR A 122 -10.59 15.45 -5.44
CA TYR A 122 -11.85 14.95 -5.98
C TYR A 122 -13.01 15.31 -5.07
N GLU A 123 -14.18 15.43 -5.66
CA GLU A 123 -15.45 15.62 -4.97
C GLU A 123 -16.42 14.52 -5.40
N PHE A 124 -17.35 14.17 -4.54
CA PHE A 124 -18.39 13.18 -4.81
C PHE A 124 -19.55 13.39 -3.84
N CYS A 125 -20.73 12.90 -4.21
CA CYS A 125 -21.88 12.92 -3.33
C CYS A 125 -21.96 11.63 -2.52
N VAL A 126 -22.33 11.76 -1.24
CA VAL A 126 -22.74 10.64 -0.39
C VAL A 126 -24.26 10.64 -0.29
N ILE A 127 -24.90 9.58 -0.80
CA ILE A 127 -26.36 9.44 -0.81
C ILE A 127 -26.72 8.40 0.24
N PRO A 128 -27.55 8.70 1.26
CA PRO A 128 -28.01 7.70 2.22
C PRO A 128 -28.64 6.49 1.51
N ARG A 129 -28.39 5.29 2.05
CA ARG A 129 -28.95 4.03 1.54
C ARG A 129 -30.40 3.83 1.95
#